data_AF-A0A954VVF9-F1
#
_entry.id   AF-A0A954VVF9-F1
#
_cell.length_a   1.000
_cell.length_b   1.000
_cell.length_c   1.000
_cell.angle_alpha   90.00
_cell.angle_beta   90.00
_cell.angle_gamma   90.00
#
_symmetry.space_group_name_H-M   'P 1'
#
loop_
_entity.id
_entity.type
_entity.pdbx_description
1 polymer ?
#
loop_
_entity_poly.entity_id
_entity_poly.type
_entity_poly.pdbx_seq_one_letter_code
_entity_poly.pdbx_strand_id
1 'polypeptide(L)'
;MRLVAAILAIMTLLPANVWAELTPEQVVVVANRNSSESKKLAAYYLKMRGVPSENVMTLDVPATETIAREEFEKKVRPYVQLWLKQKDPNNTIRCFVTFWDVPLKIEAAESDSLSQELMEFLSQERKLRIDRLNAGLQRLATLAGGTEAATTVPSDATIDQIQDVAMKAFENPSKRIGTLSGEEQANANEQLRDLLIAIAGLQSWQQSIRSQMQASSTANPQAVQQLAAMTGRLSGQQEGRMLIESLPLSLEREQQALILAEQMLGLIGSIRWIDSEVEMLQRNETYSSFDSELGMAASSDYPLVRWQPNYLRANFDYSAMRSFRPSHMVSRIDGPSFDIARRLIDTAIEVEKTGLEGKVYLDSRGLAGTAGPPSIDANFDKSLVQAEQLLKTYTKMEVILDTRPELFKEGDCPNAALYCGWYSLAKYVDAFTWNPGAIGFHIASEEAKTLRDANSQVWCKRMLEDGVCATLGPVYEPYTQAFPAPDEFLLLLVSGRYSLAECYYRTVPHASWTLTLIGDPLYRPFAKNPQLNVDALPARYKLLITGQL
;
A
#
# COMPACT_ATOMS: atom_id res chain seq x y z
N MET A 1 50.98 -20.34 31.14
CA MET A 1 49.84 -20.43 30.19
C MET A 1 48.51 -20.59 30.93
N ARG A 2 48.15 -19.66 31.84
CA ARG A 2 46.92 -19.69 32.64
C ARG A 2 46.24 -18.31 32.68
N LEU A 3 46.31 -17.56 31.58
CA LEU A 3 45.77 -16.19 31.52
C LEU A 3 45.10 -15.82 30.18
N VAL A 4 44.72 -16.82 29.37
CA VAL A 4 43.99 -16.60 28.10
C VAL A 4 42.59 -17.23 28.11
N ALA A 5 42.27 -18.07 29.10
CA ALA A 5 40.97 -18.76 29.19
C ALA A 5 39.88 -17.97 29.95
N ALA A 6 40.19 -16.79 30.49
CA ALA A 6 39.25 -16.02 31.32
C ALA A 6 38.62 -14.80 30.62
N ILE A 7 39.01 -14.50 29.37
CA ILE A 7 38.47 -13.36 28.60
C ILE A 7 37.35 -13.79 27.63
N LEU A 8 37.11 -15.10 27.45
CA LEU A 8 36.06 -15.64 26.58
C LEU A 8 34.75 -16.04 27.30
N ALA A 9 34.65 -15.81 28.61
CA ALA A 9 33.49 -16.22 29.43
C ALA A 9 32.70 -15.05 30.04
N ILE A 10 32.87 -13.84 29.51
CA ILE A 10 32.02 -12.66 29.80
C ILE A 10 31.69 -11.96 28.47
N MET A 11 31.24 -12.72 27.46
CA MET A 11 30.20 -12.19 26.59
C MET A 11 28.91 -12.42 27.35
N THR A 12 28.47 -11.36 28.02
CA THR A 12 27.12 -11.25 28.55
C THR A 12 26.15 -11.81 27.51
N LEU A 13 25.42 -12.85 27.89
CA LEU A 13 24.06 -13.10 27.39
C LEU A 13 23.27 -11.82 27.69
N LEU A 14 23.45 -10.80 26.85
CA LEU A 14 22.43 -9.78 26.71
C LEU A 14 21.20 -10.60 26.29
N PRO A 15 20.10 -10.58 27.05
CA PRO A 15 18.86 -11.14 26.53
C PRO A 15 18.70 -10.50 25.16
N ALA A 16 18.60 -11.32 24.12
CA ALA A 16 18.20 -10.81 22.82
C ALA A 16 16.93 -10.03 23.11
N ASN A 17 16.99 -8.69 23.03
CA ASN A 17 15.84 -7.85 23.30
C ASN A 17 14.75 -8.41 22.40
N VAL A 18 13.75 -9.06 22.99
CA VAL A 18 12.62 -9.59 22.25
C VAL A 18 11.83 -8.35 21.87
N TRP A 19 12.15 -7.77 20.72
CA TRP A 19 11.50 -6.59 20.13
C TRP A 19 10.01 -6.83 19.78
N ALA A 20 9.44 -7.94 20.20
CA ALA A 20 8.22 -8.52 19.64
C ALA A 20 7.05 -8.61 20.62
N GLU A 21 7.18 -8.14 21.86
CA GLU A 21 6.06 -8.19 22.81
C GLU A 21 5.55 -6.78 23.09
N LEU A 22 4.46 -6.40 22.42
CA LEU A 22 3.60 -5.31 22.87
C LEU A 22 3.02 -5.66 24.23
N THR A 23 3.30 -4.86 25.26
CA THR A 23 2.79 -5.07 26.62
C THR A 23 1.67 -4.08 26.97
N PRO A 24 0.82 -4.38 27.98
CA PRO A 24 -0.24 -3.47 28.41
C PRO A 24 0.26 -2.05 28.79
N GLU A 25 1.48 -1.91 29.30
CA GLU A 25 2.08 -0.62 29.68
C GLU A 25 2.36 0.27 28.47
N GLN A 26 2.48 -0.32 27.27
CA GLN A 26 2.75 0.39 26.02
C GLN A 26 1.48 0.75 25.25
N VAL A 27 0.31 0.46 25.83
CA VAL A 27 -1.01 0.65 25.22
C VAL A 27 -1.73 1.82 25.90
N VAL A 28 -2.32 2.70 25.11
CA VAL A 28 -3.22 3.77 25.58
C VAL A 28 -4.62 3.57 25.02
N VAL A 29 -5.60 3.62 25.91
CA VAL A 29 -7.02 3.53 25.58
C VAL A 29 -7.55 4.89 25.16
N VAL A 30 -8.16 4.97 23.97
CA VAL A 30 -8.70 6.19 23.37
C VAL A 30 -10.22 6.11 23.32
N ALA A 31 -10.89 6.86 24.18
CA ALA A 31 -12.35 6.85 24.31
C ALA A 31 -12.97 8.18 23.84
N ASN A 32 -14.20 8.12 23.33
CA ASN A 32 -14.99 9.31 23.05
C ASN A 32 -15.54 9.89 24.37
N ARG A 33 -15.13 11.11 24.71
CA ARG A 33 -15.55 11.85 25.93
C ARG A 33 -17.07 11.99 26.01
N ASN A 34 -17.72 12.15 24.86
CA ASN A 34 -19.14 12.42 24.69
C ASN A 34 -20.01 11.16 24.68
N SER A 35 -19.42 9.96 24.74
CA SER A 35 -20.15 8.69 24.76
C SER A 35 -19.95 7.93 26.08
N SER A 36 -21.06 7.64 26.77
CA SER A 36 -21.04 6.78 27.97
C SER A 36 -20.60 5.36 27.65
N GLU A 37 -21.04 4.82 26.52
CA GLU A 37 -20.73 3.45 26.11
C GLU A 37 -19.25 3.32 25.74
N SER A 38 -18.69 4.30 25.04
CA SER A 38 -17.25 4.38 24.78
C SER A 38 -16.43 4.29 26.06
N LYS A 39 -16.75 5.13 27.06
CA LYS A 39 -16.06 5.15 28.35
C LYS A 39 -16.22 3.84 29.13
N LYS A 40 -17.40 3.22 29.08
CA LYS A 40 -17.64 1.92 29.74
C LYS A 40 -16.78 0.82 29.13
N LEU A 41 -16.73 0.74 27.80
CA LEU A 41 -15.95 -0.31 27.11
C LEU A 41 -14.43 -0.10 27.28
N ALA A 42 -14.00 1.16 27.24
CA ALA A 42 -12.63 1.55 27.55
C ALA A 42 -12.21 1.14 28.98
N ALA A 43 -13.03 1.46 29.99
CA ALA A 43 -12.77 1.06 31.38
C ALA A 43 -12.78 -0.47 31.56
N TYR A 44 -13.66 -1.17 30.83
CA TYR A 44 -13.67 -2.62 30.80
C TYR A 44 -12.36 -3.19 30.25
N TYR A 45 -11.88 -2.67 29.12
CA TYR A 45 -10.61 -3.10 28.51
C TYR A 45 -9.42 -2.87 29.44
N LEU A 46 -9.31 -1.68 30.05
CA LEU A 46 -8.25 -1.37 31.03
C LEU A 46 -8.16 -2.45 32.12
N LYS A 47 -9.31 -2.83 32.69
CA LYS A 47 -9.40 -3.85 33.72
C LYS A 47 -9.02 -5.24 33.20
N MET A 48 -9.56 -5.64 32.05
CA MET A 48 -9.41 -7.01 31.54
C MET A 48 -8.00 -7.29 31.00
N ARG A 49 -7.34 -6.29 30.42
CA ARG A 49 -5.98 -6.39 29.88
C ARG A 49 -4.88 -5.92 30.84
N GLY A 50 -5.25 -5.36 32.00
CA GLY A 50 -4.28 -4.84 32.95
C GLY A 50 -3.49 -3.63 32.42
N VAL A 51 -4.09 -2.87 31.49
CA VAL A 51 -3.49 -1.63 31.01
C VAL A 51 -3.49 -0.61 32.15
N PRO A 52 -2.38 0.14 32.40
CA PRO A 52 -2.31 1.12 33.47
C PRO A 52 -3.48 2.10 33.45
N SER A 53 -4.03 2.42 34.62
CA SER A 53 -5.22 3.28 34.75
C SER A 53 -5.02 4.71 34.21
N GLU A 54 -3.77 5.16 34.19
CA GLU A 54 -3.31 6.44 33.67
C GLU A 54 -3.15 6.44 32.14
N ASN A 55 -3.09 5.28 31.50
CA ASN A 55 -2.99 5.12 30.04
C ASN A 55 -4.37 5.26 29.38
N VAL A 56 -5.05 6.35 29.70
CA VAL A 56 -6.37 6.70 29.16
C VAL A 56 -6.35 8.10 28.57
N MET A 57 -6.85 8.21 27.35
CA MET A 57 -7.01 9.44 26.61
C MET A 57 -8.47 9.59 26.18
N THR A 58 -9.14 10.67 26.60
CA THR A 58 -10.52 10.95 26.20
C THR A 58 -10.55 12.07 25.19
N LEU A 59 -11.04 11.79 23.98
CA LEU A 59 -11.14 12.76 22.90
C LEU A 59 -12.52 13.40 22.86
N ASP A 60 -12.56 14.71 22.65
CA ASP A 60 -13.79 15.44 22.33
C ASP A 60 -14.04 15.36 20.82
N VAL A 61 -14.80 14.33 20.43
CA VAL A 61 -15.12 13.99 19.03
C VAL A 61 -16.62 13.69 18.90
N PRO A 62 -17.22 13.85 17.72
CA PRO A 62 -18.62 13.50 17.52
C PRO A 62 -18.83 11.99 17.71
N ALA A 63 -19.98 11.60 18.24
CA ALA A 63 -20.39 10.20 18.37
C ALA A 63 -21.02 9.68 17.05
N THR A 64 -20.36 9.96 15.93
CA THR A 64 -20.74 9.57 14.57
C THR A 64 -19.61 8.78 13.94
N GLU A 65 -19.88 8.04 12.87
CA GLU A 65 -18.82 7.30 12.16
C GLU A 65 -17.80 8.23 11.47
N THR A 66 -18.13 9.50 11.26
CA THR A 66 -17.33 10.45 10.48
C THR A 66 -16.99 11.70 11.29
N ILE A 67 -15.81 12.25 11.06
CA ILE A 67 -15.34 13.56 11.54
C ILE A 67 -14.76 14.38 10.38
N ALA A 68 -14.96 15.70 10.41
CA ALA A 68 -14.36 16.60 9.43
C ALA A 68 -12.82 16.64 9.58
N ARG A 69 -12.09 16.74 8.45
CA ARG A 69 -10.63 16.85 8.45
C ARG A 69 -10.13 18.00 9.31
N GLU A 70 -10.73 19.18 9.15
CA GLU A 70 -10.35 20.36 9.90
C GLU A 70 -10.49 20.16 11.42
N GLU A 71 -11.53 19.45 11.86
CA GLU A 71 -11.73 19.16 13.27
C GLU A 71 -10.67 18.20 13.82
N PHE A 72 -10.28 17.18 13.04
CA PHE A 72 -9.16 16.31 13.42
C PHE A 72 -7.85 17.09 13.55
N GLU A 73 -7.52 17.92 12.55
CA GLU A 73 -6.26 18.67 12.51
C GLU A 73 -6.18 19.79 13.56
N LYS A 74 -7.29 20.47 13.85
CA LYS A 74 -7.31 21.60 14.80
C LYS A 74 -7.56 21.17 16.26
N LYS A 75 -8.17 20.01 16.49
CA LYS A 75 -8.52 19.55 17.85
C LYS A 75 -7.85 18.24 18.24
N VAL A 76 -8.00 17.19 17.43
CA VAL A 76 -7.56 15.83 17.79
C VAL A 76 -6.03 15.73 17.77
N ARG A 77 -5.39 16.02 16.63
CA ARG A 77 -3.93 15.90 16.50
C ARG A 77 -3.17 16.74 17.55
N PRO A 78 -3.46 18.03 17.76
CA PRO A 78 -2.74 18.83 18.77
C PRO A 78 -2.96 18.30 20.19
N TYR A 79 -4.16 17.81 20.50
CA TYR A 79 -4.44 17.22 21.80
C TYR A 79 -3.63 15.94 22.04
N VAL A 80 -3.54 15.04 21.04
CA VAL A 80 -2.73 13.81 21.12
C VAL A 80 -1.25 14.15 21.30
N GLN A 81 -0.72 15.11 20.53
CA GLN A 81 0.67 15.55 20.66
C GLN A 81 0.98 16.12 22.04
N LEU A 82 0.08 16.96 22.59
CA LEU A 82 0.21 17.50 23.94
C LEU A 82 0.13 16.39 25.00
N TRP A 83 -0.78 15.43 24.84
CA TRP A 83 -0.92 14.30 25.74
C TRP A 83 0.36 13.46 25.77
N LEU A 84 0.90 13.07 24.61
CA LEU A 84 2.14 12.30 24.50
C LEU A 84 3.32 13.05 25.13
N LYS A 85 3.46 14.35 24.86
CA LYS A 85 4.51 15.17 25.47
C LYS A 85 4.46 15.19 27.00
N GLN A 86 3.25 15.12 27.58
CA GLN A 86 3.05 15.20 29.03
C GLN A 86 3.10 13.82 29.70
N LYS A 87 2.59 12.79 29.05
CA LYS A 87 2.34 11.45 29.63
C LYS A 87 3.31 10.39 29.17
N ASP A 88 3.98 10.61 28.04
CA ASP A 88 4.98 9.72 27.48
C ASP A 88 6.28 10.44 27.08
N PRO A 89 6.97 11.12 28.02
CA PRO A 89 8.20 11.86 27.71
C PRO A 89 9.36 10.96 27.24
N ASN A 90 9.25 9.65 27.44
CA ASN A 90 10.28 8.66 27.09
C ASN A 90 9.93 7.86 25.82
N ASN A 91 8.81 8.16 25.15
CA ASN A 91 8.33 7.45 23.95
C ASN A 91 8.19 5.94 24.15
N THR A 92 7.60 5.50 25.27
CA THR A 92 7.37 4.09 25.57
C THR A 92 6.03 3.58 25.04
N ILE A 93 5.06 4.46 24.76
CA ILE A 93 3.78 4.07 24.17
C ILE A 93 4.00 3.66 22.71
N ARG A 94 3.46 2.50 22.33
CA ARG A 94 3.57 1.93 20.99
C ARG A 94 2.23 1.77 20.30
N CYS A 95 1.14 1.71 21.07
CA CYS A 95 -0.17 1.40 20.54
C CYS A 95 -1.31 2.23 21.17
N PHE A 96 -2.21 2.70 20.32
CA PHE A 96 -3.51 3.24 20.70
C PHE A 96 -4.61 2.21 20.44
N VAL A 97 -5.61 2.19 21.31
CA VAL A 97 -6.84 1.40 21.09
C VAL A 97 -8.02 2.34 21.05
N THR A 98 -8.66 2.48 19.91
CA THR A 98 -9.89 3.28 19.79
C THR A 98 -11.10 2.43 20.14
N PHE A 99 -12.10 3.05 20.77
CA PHE A 99 -13.30 2.37 21.25
C PHE A 99 -14.56 2.86 20.55
N TRP A 100 -15.66 2.16 20.82
CA TRP A 100 -17.03 2.55 20.51
C TRP A 100 -17.24 4.07 20.47
N ASP A 101 -17.99 4.56 19.49
CA ASP A 101 -18.24 5.98 19.18
C ASP A 101 -17.02 6.88 18.91
N VAL A 102 -15.78 6.38 18.87
CA VAL A 102 -14.69 7.12 18.20
C VAL A 102 -14.93 7.04 16.69
N PRO A 103 -14.88 8.15 15.93
CA PRO A 103 -15.13 8.13 14.48
C PRO A 103 -14.30 7.07 13.75
N LEU A 104 -14.87 6.47 12.71
CA LEU A 104 -14.20 5.50 11.82
C LEU A 104 -13.39 6.18 10.72
N LYS A 105 -13.89 7.31 10.21
CA LYS A 105 -13.43 7.96 8.98
C LYS A 105 -13.25 9.46 9.18
N ILE A 106 -12.22 9.99 8.55
CA ILE A 106 -11.98 11.42 8.41
C ILE A 106 -12.35 11.80 6.97
N GLU A 107 -13.13 12.86 6.80
CA GLU A 107 -13.50 13.37 5.48
C GLU A 107 -12.30 13.89 4.71
N ALA A 108 -12.46 14.05 3.39
CA ALA A 108 -11.47 14.75 2.58
C ALA A 108 -11.31 16.20 3.07
N ALA A 109 -10.10 16.74 2.98
CA ALA A 109 -9.86 18.16 3.19
C ALA A 109 -10.62 18.98 2.15
N GLU A 110 -11.22 20.11 2.56
CA GLU A 110 -11.85 21.04 1.62
C GLU A 110 -10.82 21.63 0.63
N SER A 111 -9.59 21.84 1.10
CA SER A 111 -8.47 22.29 0.30
C SER A 111 -7.17 21.63 0.75
N ASP A 112 -6.47 20.98 -0.17
CA ASP A 112 -5.08 20.55 0.01
C ASP A 112 -4.17 21.50 -0.80
N SER A 113 -3.43 22.36 -0.11
CA SER A 113 -2.60 23.39 -0.74
C SER A 113 -1.53 22.77 -1.64
N LEU A 114 -0.99 21.62 -1.25
CA LEU A 114 -0.01 20.89 -2.05
C LEU A 114 -0.64 20.38 -3.35
N SER A 115 -1.82 19.75 -3.32
CA SER A 115 -2.50 19.31 -4.54
C SER A 115 -2.78 20.47 -5.49
N GLN A 116 -3.15 21.64 -4.97
CA GLN A 116 -3.33 22.85 -5.80
C GLN A 116 -2.02 23.29 -6.45
N GLU A 117 -0.94 23.37 -5.68
CA GLU A 117 0.39 23.71 -6.18
C GLU A 117 0.91 22.71 -7.23
N LEU A 118 0.73 21.41 -6.98
CA LEU A 118 1.08 20.34 -7.91
C LEU A 118 0.26 20.42 -9.21
N MET A 119 -1.05 20.64 -9.13
CA MET A 119 -1.90 20.79 -10.31
C MET A 119 -1.48 22.00 -11.15
N GLU A 120 -1.14 23.12 -10.52
CA GLU A 120 -0.63 24.31 -11.23
C GLU A 120 0.70 24.00 -11.92
N PHE A 121 1.66 23.41 -11.19
CA PHE A 121 2.95 22.98 -11.73
C PHE A 121 2.78 22.04 -12.93
N LEU A 122 2.00 20.97 -12.77
CA LEU A 122 1.75 19.97 -13.81
C LEU A 122 1.07 20.59 -15.03
N SER A 123 0.13 21.51 -14.84
CA SER A 123 -0.53 22.22 -15.94
C SER A 123 0.44 23.09 -16.74
N GLN A 124 1.39 23.76 -16.06
CA GLN A 124 2.44 24.53 -16.73
C GLN A 124 3.41 23.60 -17.48
N GLU A 125 3.84 22.51 -16.85
CA GLU A 125 4.70 21.50 -17.46
C GLU A 125 4.06 20.87 -18.69
N ARG A 126 2.74 20.62 -18.67
CA ARG A 126 1.98 20.11 -19.82
C ARG A 126 2.08 21.07 -21.00
N LYS A 127 1.84 22.36 -20.77
CA LYS A 127 1.91 23.40 -21.81
C LYS A 127 3.31 23.48 -22.43
N LEU A 128 4.35 23.49 -21.61
CA LEU A 128 5.74 23.51 -22.07
C LEU A 128 6.08 22.30 -22.96
N ARG A 129 5.53 21.12 -22.65
CA ARG A 129 5.71 19.91 -23.47
C ARG A 129 4.97 19.98 -24.79
N ILE A 130 3.77 20.56 -24.82
CA ILE A 130 3.04 20.80 -26.06
C ILE A 130 3.79 21.79 -26.95
N ASP A 131 4.36 22.87 -26.37
CA ASP A 131 5.17 23.83 -27.13
C ASP A 131 6.42 23.15 -27.73
N ARG A 132 7.11 22.31 -26.95
CA ARG A 132 8.25 21.50 -27.43
C ARG A 132 7.83 20.48 -28.49
N LEU A 133 6.67 19.86 -28.34
CA LEU A 133 6.11 18.93 -29.32
C LEU A 133 5.86 19.65 -30.64
N ASN A 134 5.19 20.81 -30.62
CA ASN A 134 4.93 21.63 -31.80
C ASN A 134 6.22 22.05 -32.51
N ALA A 135 7.27 22.41 -31.76
CA ALA A 135 8.59 22.68 -32.34
C ALA A 135 9.19 21.42 -33.02
N GLY A 136 9.02 20.24 -32.42
CA GLY A 136 9.42 18.96 -33.00
C GLY A 136 8.65 18.62 -34.29
N LEU A 137 7.33 18.82 -34.30
CA LEU A 137 6.46 18.63 -35.47
C LEU A 137 6.86 19.57 -36.62
N GLN A 138 7.22 20.81 -36.31
CA GLN A 138 7.72 21.75 -37.32
C GLN A 138 9.04 21.28 -37.93
N ARG A 139 9.95 20.71 -37.14
CA ARG A 139 11.20 20.11 -37.67
C ARG A 139 10.94 18.89 -38.54
N LEU A 140 9.97 18.05 -38.18
CA LEU A 140 9.53 16.93 -39.02
C LEU A 140 8.99 17.42 -40.37
N ALA A 141 8.16 18.47 -40.38
CA ALA A 141 7.66 19.05 -41.63
C ALA A 141 8.79 19.54 -42.55
N THR A 142 9.82 20.19 -41.98
CA THR A 142 11.03 20.59 -42.74
C THR A 142 11.76 19.38 -43.33
N LEU A 143 11.91 18.29 -42.57
CA LEU A 143 12.48 17.03 -43.06
C LEU A 143 11.63 16.39 -44.17
N ALA A 144 10.31 16.54 -44.13
CA ALA A 144 9.41 16.08 -45.19
C ALA A 144 9.50 16.92 -46.49
N GLY A 145 10.17 18.07 -46.47
CA GLY A 145 10.33 18.95 -47.63
C GLY A 145 9.15 19.90 -47.85
N GLY A 146 8.26 20.02 -46.87
CA GLY A 146 7.13 20.93 -46.92
C GLY A 146 7.55 22.39 -46.76
N THR A 147 7.01 23.25 -47.62
CA THR A 147 6.94 24.71 -47.40
C THR A 147 5.68 25.11 -46.62
N GLU A 148 4.78 24.17 -46.36
CA GLU A 148 3.57 24.36 -45.55
C GLU A 148 3.87 24.31 -44.05
N ALA A 149 3.14 25.10 -43.26
CA ALA A 149 3.23 25.10 -41.80
C ALA A 149 2.82 23.73 -41.24
N ALA A 150 3.57 23.19 -40.28
CA ALA A 150 3.20 21.94 -39.64
C ALA A 150 1.86 22.09 -38.91
N THR A 151 1.07 21.01 -38.88
CA THR A 151 -0.12 20.94 -38.03
C THR A 151 0.29 21.15 -36.57
N THR A 152 -0.23 22.19 -35.93
CA THR A 152 0.02 22.50 -34.53
C THR A 152 -1.01 21.83 -33.63
N VAL A 153 -0.54 21.30 -32.51
CA VAL A 153 -1.34 20.75 -31.42
C VAL A 153 -1.76 21.88 -30.47
N PRO A 154 -3.07 22.09 -30.23
CA PRO A 154 -3.56 23.00 -29.20
C PRO A 154 -3.12 22.61 -27.78
N SER A 155 -3.00 23.59 -26.86
CA SER A 155 -2.57 23.34 -25.47
C SER A 155 -3.54 22.48 -24.64
N ASP A 156 -4.79 22.42 -25.06
CA ASP A 156 -5.90 21.66 -24.44
C ASP A 156 -6.22 20.35 -25.18
N ALA A 157 -5.45 20.00 -26.21
CA ALA A 157 -5.68 18.78 -26.97
C ALA A 157 -5.62 17.52 -26.08
N THR A 158 -6.48 16.55 -26.37
CA THR A 158 -6.48 15.25 -25.69
C THR A 158 -5.28 14.42 -26.12
N ILE A 159 -4.91 13.43 -25.30
CA ILE A 159 -3.78 12.54 -25.64
C ILE A 159 -3.97 11.82 -26.97
N ASP A 160 -5.21 11.43 -27.31
CA ASP A 160 -5.52 10.75 -28.57
C ASP A 160 -5.31 11.69 -29.77
N GLN A 161 -5.76 12.95 -29.66
CA GLN A 161 -5.52 13.97 -30.69
C GLN A 161 -4.03 14.23 -30.89
N ILE A 162 -3.27 14.32 -29.79
CA ILE A 162 -1.81 14.48 -29.80
C ILE A 162 -1.15 13.32 -30.55
N GLN A 163 -1.56 12.09 -30.25
CA GLN A 163 -1.02 10.88 -30.88
C GLN A 163 -1.33 10.82 -32.38
N ASP A 164 -2.55 11.14 -32.78
CA ASP A 164 -2.97 11.16 -34.18
C ASP A 164 -2.16 12.17 -35.01
N VAL A 165 -1.95 13.39 -34.48
CA VAL A 165 -1.15 14.41 -35.15
C VAL A 165 0.31 13.95 -35.29
N ALA A 166 0.89 13.43 -34.22
CA ALA A 166 2.28 12.98 -34.22
C ALA A 166 2.50 11.82 -35.20
N MET A 167 1.62 10.81 -35.20
CA MET A 167 1.73 9.66 -36.10
C MET A 167 1.75 10.09 -37.58
N LYS A 168 0.82 10.96 -37.98
CA LYS A 168 0.77 11.51 -39.35
C LYS A 168 2.03 12.30 -39.71
N ALA A 169 2.60 13.04 -38.76
CA ALA A 169 3.79 13.86 -38.99
C ALA A 169 5.05 13.02 -39.29
N PHE A 170 5.13 11.77 -38.84
CA PHE A 170 6.27 10.88 -39.11
C PHE A 170 6.23 10.17 -40.47
N GLU A 171 5.07 10.10 -41.14
CA GLU A 171 4.92 9.35 -42.39
C GLU A 171 5.67 10.02 -43.58
N ASN A 172 5.51 11.33 -43.73
CA ASN A 172 6.04 12.06 -44.89
C ASN A 172 7.58 12.20 -44.88
N PRO A 173 8.24 12.52 -43.74
CA PRO A 173 9.70 12.53 -43.66
C PRO A 173 10.30 11.19 -44.05
N SER A 174 9.73 10.09 -43.56
CA SER A 174 10.21 8.74 -43.84
C SER A 174 10.20 8.42 -45.34
N LYS A 175 9.13 8.81 -46.05
CA LYS A 175 9.02 8.64 -47.50
C LYS A 175 10.07 9.44 -48.26
N ARG A 176 10.28 10.72 -47.91
CA ARG A 176 11.27 11.58 -48.57
C ARG A 176 12.70 11.12 -48.33
N ILE A 177 13.04 10.71 -47.11
CA ILE A 177 14.40 10.25 -46.80
C ILE A 177 14.74 8.98 -47.58
N GLY A 178 13.73 8.15 -47.90
CA GLY A 178 13.89 7.00 -48.81
C GLY A 178 14.31 7.37 -50.24
N THR A 179 14.11 8.62 -50.67
CA THR A 179 14.54 9.09 -52.01
C THR A 179 15.91 9.78 -52.02
N LEU A 180 16.51 10.02 -50.85
CA LEU A 180 17.85 10.61 -50.72
C LEU A 180 18.92 9.53 -50.83
N SER A 181 20.19 9.92 -51.02
CA SER A 181 21.32 8.98 -51.05
C SER A 181 22.57 9.57 -50.40
N GLY A 182 23.51 8.71 -50.01
CA GLY A 182 24.81 9.12 -49.47
C GLY A 182 24.70 9.84 -48.12
N GLU A 183 25.51 10.88 -47.94
CA GLU A 183 25.64 11.63 -46.68
C GLU A 183 24.35 12.38 -46.30
N GLU A 184 23.62 12.91 -47.27
CA GLU A 184 22.35 13.62 -47.04
C GLU A 184 21.30 12.68 -46.42
N GLN A 185 21.23 11.44 -46.89
CA GLN A 185 20.34 10.42 -46.35
C GLN A 185 20.74 10.02 -44.93
N ALA A 186 22.04 9.85 -44.67
CA ALA A 186 22.55 9.51 -43.34
C ALA A 186 22.20 10.60 -42.31
N ASN A 187 22.44 11.87 -42.65
CA ASN A 187 22.13 13.03 -41.79
C ASN A 187 20.62 13.17 -41.54
N ALA A 188 19.78 12.98 -42.55
CA ALA A 188 18.33 13.06 -42.40
C ALA A 188 17.77 11.91 -41.55
N ASN A 189 18.31 10.69 -41.68
CA ASN A 189 17.96 9.55 -40.83
C ASN A 189 18.34 9.78 -39.36
N GLU A 190 19.50 10.39 -39.09
CA GLU A 190 19.91 10.77 -37.74
C GLU A 190 18.94 11.79 -37.13
N GLN A 191 18.60 12.86 -37.86
CA GLN A 191 17.64 13.85 -37.38
C GLN A 191 16.25 13.26 -37.13
N LEU A 192 15.77 12.38 -38.02
CA LEU A 192 14.49 11.70 -37.84
C LEU A 192 14.50 10.81 -36.60
N ARG A 193 15.59 10.07 -36.36
CA ARG A 193 15.77 9.22 -35.18
C ARG A 193 15.75 10.06 -33.90
N ASP A 194 16.47 11.17 -33.87
CA ASP A 194 16.55 12.04 -32.69
C ASP A 194 15.18 12.69 -32.39
N LEU A 195 14.43 13.09 -33.42
CA LEU A 195 13.05 13.58 -33.29
C LEU A 195 12.08 12.48 -32.82
N LEU A 196 12.23 11.25 -33.32
CA LEU A 196 11.44 10.11 -32.88
C LEU A 196 11.66 9.82 -31.40
N ILE A 197 12.91 9.79 -30.95
CA ILE A 197 13.24 9.57 -29.53
C ILE A 197 12.72 10.72 -28.68
N ALA A 198 12.86 11.98 -29.12
CA ALA A 198 12.36 13.13 -28.36
C ALA A 198 10.83 13.14 -28.23
N ILE A 199 10.10 12.82 -29.30
CA ILE A 199 8.63 12.90 -29.33
C ILE A 199 7.99 11.65 -28.73
N ALA A 200 8.45 10.47 -29.12
CA ALA A 200 7.83 9.18 -28.82
C ALA A 200 8.62 8.31 -27.83
N GLY A 201 9.81 8.74 -27.43
CA GLY A 201 10.60 8.10 -26.38
C GLY A 201 11.49 6.95 -26.83
N LEU A 202 12.37 6.54 -25.92
CA LEU A 202 13.25 5.38 -26.10
C LEU A 202 12.48 4.08 -26.25
N GLN A 203 11.32 3.92 -25.60
CA GLN A 203 10.50 2.72 -25.73
C GLN A 203 9.96 2.54 -27.15
N SER A 204 9.49 3.61 -27.81
CA SER A 204 9.03 3.55 -29.20
C SER A 204 10.17 3.23 -30.15
N TRP A 205 11.36 3.79 -29.90
CA TRP A 205 12.56 3.47 -30.67
C TRP A 205 13.00 2.00 -30.49
N GLN A 206 12.95 1.47 -29.26
CA GLN A 206 13.21 0.06 -28.98
C GLN A 206 12.29 -0.86 -29.80
N GLN A 207 11.00 -0.52 -29.87
CA GLN A 207 10.02 -1.26 -30.65
C GLN A 207 10.33 -1.20 -32.15
N SER A 208 10.72 -0.03 -32.68
CA SER A 208 11.14 0.13 -34.07
C SER A 208 12.33 -0.77 -34.43
N ILE A 209 13.37 -0.81 -33.58
CA ILE A 209 14.52 -1.71 -33.78
C ILE A 209 14.07 -3.18 -33.80
N ARG A 210 13.22 -3.59 -32.85
CA ARG A 210 12.70 -4.96 -32.79
C ARG A 210 11.95 -5.34 -34.06
N SER A 211 11.09 -4.46 -34.56
CA SER A 211 10.34 -4.69 -35.81
C SER A 211 11.27 -4.80 -37.02
N GLN A 212 12.31 -3.97 -37.13
CA GLN A 212 13.31 -4.07 -38.20
C GLN A 212 14.11 -5.38 -38.14
N MET A 213 14.48 -5.82 -36.94
CA MET A 213 15.18 -7.10 -36.75
C MET A 213 14.30 -8.30 -37.12
N GLN A 214 13.01 -8.28 -36.80
CA GLN A 214 12.06 -9.32 -37.20
C GLN A 214 11.85 -9.38 -38.72
N ALA A 215 11.95 -8.23 -39.39
CA ALA A 215 11.84 -8.14 -40.85
C ALA A 215 13.13 -8.54 -41.61
N SER A 216 14.27 -8.65 -40.93
CA SER A 216 15.57 -8.98 -41.53
C SER A 216 15.94 -10.45 -41.32
N SER A 217 16.41 -11.14 -42.37
CA SER A 217 16.82 -12.55 -42.30
C SER A 217 18.19 -12.80 -41.64
N THR A 218 18.97 -11.75 -41.37
CA THR A 218 20.32 -11.81 -40.81
C THR A 218 20.43 -10.96 -39.54
N ALA A 219 20.97 -11.54 -38.47
CA ALA A 219 21.19 -10.84 -37.21
C ALA A 219 22.34 -9.82 -37.36
N ASN A 220 22.05 -8.53 -37.19
CA ASN A 220 23.06 -7.47 -37.12
C ASN A 220 23.61 -7.37 -35.68
N PRO A 221 24.88 -7.73 -35.41
CA PRO A 221 25.43 -7.74 -34.04
C PRO A 221 25.41 -6.37 -33.35
N GLN A 222 25.58 -5.28 -34.10
CA GLN A 222 25.53 -3.92 -33.54
C GLN A 222 24.12 -3.56 -33.09
N ALA A 223 23.09 -3.93 -33.86
CA ALA A 223 21.69 -3.70 -33.49
C ALA A 223 21.29 -4.49 -32.24
N VAL A 224 21.78 -5.74 -32.10
CA VAL A 224 21.59 -6.57 -30.90
C VAL A 224 22.20 -5.91 -29.67
N GLN A 225 23.44 -5.42 -29.77
CA GLN A 225 24.13 -4.76 -28.66
C GLN A 225 23.43 -3.46 -28.24
N GLN A 226 22.99 -2.64 -29.19
CA GLN A 226 22.22 -1.42 -28.93
C GLN A 226 20.89 -1.72 -28.24
N LEU A 227 20.18 -2.75 -28.69
CA LEU A 227 18.92 -3.18 -28.09
C LEU A 227 19.13 -3.65 -26.64
N ALA A 228 20.19 -4.40 -26.37
CA ALA A 228 20.53 -4.86 -25.01
C ALA A 228 20.81 -3.68 -24.07
N ALA A 229 21.65 -2.72 -24.50
CA ALA A 229 21.97 -1.53 -23.71
C ALA A 229 20.72 -0.68 -23.39
N MET A 230 19.83 -0.51 -24.38
CA MET A 230 18.59 0.23 -24.22
C MET A 230 17.61 -0.48 -23.28
N THR A 231 17.52 -1.80 -23.38
CA THR A 231 16.67 -2.62 -22.49
C THR A 231 17.12 -2.47 -21.03
N GLY A 232 18.43 -2.56 -20.77
CA GLY A 232 18.96 -2.35 -19.42
C GLY A 232 18.69 -0.94 -18.88
N ARG A 233 18.87 0.10 -19.72
CA ARG A 233 18.57 1.48 -19.35
C ARG A 233 17.10 1.69 -19.02
N LEU A 234 16.18 1.17 -19.85
CA LEU A 234 14.74 1.29 -19.63
C LEU A 234 14.31 0.58 -18.34
N SER A 235 14.86 -0.61 -18.06
CA SER A 235 14.60 -1.33 -16.79
C SER A 235 15.03 -0.50 -15.59
N GLY A 236 16.27 0.02 -15.60
CA GLY A 236 16.77 0.84 -14.50
C GLY A 236 16.00 2.16 -14.31
N GLN A 237 15.60 2.82 -15.40
CA GLN A 237 14.75 4.02 -15.33
C GLN A 237 13.35 3.70 -14.80
N GLN A 238 12.77 2.57 -15.19
CA GLN A 238 11.48 2.11 -14.67
C GLN A 238 11.55 1.83 -13.17
N GLU A 239 12.58 1.11 -12.72
CA GLU A 239 12.83 0.86 -11.29
C GLU A 239 13.05 2.16 -10.52
N GLY A 240 13.88 3.07 -11.03
CA GLY A 240 14.11 4.38 -10.44
C GLY A 240 12.83 5.21 -10.31
N ARG A 241 11.97 5.20 -11.34
CA ARG A 241 10.69 5.88 -11.32
C ARG A 241 9.74 5.28 -10.28
N MET A 242 9.62 3.95 -10.22
CA MET A 242 8.79 3.29 -9.20
C MET A 242 9.25 3.63 -7.77
N LEU A 243 10.55 3.74 -7.54
CA LEU A 243 11.10 4.17 -6.25
C LEU A 243 10.75 5.63 -5.93
N ILE A 244 10.88 6.55 -6.88
CA ILE A 244 10.49 7.95 -6.71
C ILE A 244 8.98 8.05 -6.45
N GLU A 245 8.18 7.32 -7.20
CA GLU A 245 6.72 7.36 -7.08
C GLU A 245 6.22 6.78 -5.76
N SER A 246 7.03 5.98 -5.06
CA SER A 246 6.75 5.48 -3.71
C SER A 246 6.97 6.52 -2.61
N LEU A 247 7.61 7.64 -2.91
CA LEU A 247 7.81 8.74 -1.97
C LEU A 247 6.53 9.56 -1.81
N PRO A 248 6.36 10.24 -0.66
CA PRO A 248 5.28 11.22 -0.49
C PRO A 248 5.30 12.27 -1.61
N LEU A 249 4.11 12.76 -1.97
CA LEU A 249 3.95 13.77 -3.01
C LEU A 249 4.69 15.07 -2.63
N SER A 250 5.42 15.63 -3.59
CA SER A 250 6.10 16.92 -3.52
C SER A 250 6.41 17.41 -4.94
N LEU A 251 6.67 18.71 -5.11
CA LEU A 251 7.09 19.27 -6.40
C LEU A 251 8.35 18.60 -6.93
N GLU A 252 9.34 18.35 -6.07
CA GLU A 252 10.58 17.69 -6.43
C GLU A 252 10.35 16.24 -6.88
N ARG A 253 9.48 15.51 -6.18
CA ARG A 253 9.07 14.15 -6.56
C ARG A 253 8.44 14.14 -7.94
N GLU A 254 7.49 15.03 -8.21
CA GLU A 254 6.87 15.14 -9.55
C GLU A 254 7.87 15.50 -10.62
N GLN A 255 8.75 16.48 -10.37
CA GLN A 255 9.77 16.89 -11.32
C GLN A 255 10.72 15.75 -11.70
N GLN A 256 11.15 14.93 -10.73
CA GLN A 256 12.02 13.78 -11.01
C GLN A 256 11.27 12.66 -11.74
N ALA A 257 10.04 12.34 -11.32
CA ALA A 257 9.20 11.36 -12.02
C ALA A 257 8.96 11.76 -13.47
N LEU A 258 8.69 13.04 -13.71
CA LEU A 258 8.47 13.62 -15.03
C LEU A 258 9.71 13.56 -15.94
N ILE A 259 10.91 13.81 -15.39
CA ILE A 259 12.17 13.66 -16.14
C ILE A 259 12.34 12.21 -16.60
N LEU A 260 12.09 11.24 -15.73
CA LEU A 260 12.19 9.82 -16.08
C LEU A 260 11.12 9.40 -17.08
N ALA A 261 9.88 9.85 -16.88
CA ALA A 261 8.77 9.59 -17.79
C ALA A 261 9.09 10.11 -19.21
N GLU A 262 9.60 11.33 -19.34
CA GLU A 262 9.98 11.88 -20.65
C GLU A 262 11.17 11.16 -21.28
N GLN A 263 12.20 10.80 -20.50
CA GLN A 263 13.35 10.04 -21.03
C GLN A 263 12.93 8.67 -21.58
N MET A 264 11.98 8.01 -20.93
CA MET A 264 11.49 6.69 -21.34
C MET A 264 10.47 6.77 -22.48
N LEU A 265 9.52 7.70 -22.38
CA LEU A 265 8.28 7.72 -23.15
C LEU A 265 8.15 8.91 -24.11
N GLY A 266 9.13 9.82 -24.12
CA GLY A 266 9.14 11.03 -24.94
C GLY A 266 8.13 12.07 -24.47
N LEU A 267 7.98 13.14 -25.25
CA LEU A 267 7.03 14.24 -24.99
C LEU A 267 5.58 13.75 -24.91
N ILE A 268 5.16 12.84 -25.79
CA ILE A 268 3.78 12.34 -25.78
C ILE A 268 3.51 11.54 -24.50
N GLY A 269 4.42 10.65 -24.12
CA GLY A 269 4.25 9.85 -22.92
C GLY A 269 4.36 10.66 -21.63
N SER A 270 5.17 11.72 -21.60
CA SER A 270 5.22 12.63 -20.46
C SER A 270 3.95 13.48 -20.33
N ILE A 271 3.34 13.92 -21.44
CA ILE A 271 2.02 14.58 -21.42
C ILE A 271 0.95 13.61 -20.88
N ARG A 272 0.92 12.37 -21.37
CA ARG A 272 -0.01 11.34 -20.86
C ARG A 272 0.16 11.11 -19.35
N TRP A 273 1.40 11.06 -18.89
CA TRP A 273 1.69 10.89 -17.47
C TRP A 273 1.20 12.10 -16.66
N ILE A 274 1.47 13.32 -17.13
CA ILE A 274 0.94 14.55 -16.50
C ILE A 274 -0.59 14.50 -16.41
N ASP A 275 -1.27 14.14 -17.50
CA ASP A 275 -2.74 14.04 -17.52
C ASP A 275 -3.24 13.06 -16.45
N SER A 276 -2.57 11.93 -16.27
CA SER A 276 -2.88 10.95 -15.24
C SER A 276 -2.64 11.47 -13.81
N GLU A 277 -1.56 12.22 -13.57
CA GLU A 277 -1.30 12.80 -12.24
C GLU A 277 -2.30 13.93 -11.92
N VAL A 278 -2.66 14.76 -12.90
CA VAL A 278 -3.70 15.80 -12.73
C VAL A 278 -5.06 15.16 -12.43
N GLU A 279 -5.45 14.13 -13.17
CA GLU A 279 -6.69 13.39 -12.90
C GLU A 279 -6.69 12.79 -11.49
N MET A 280 -5.54 12.24 -11.05
CA MET A 280 -5.39 11.71 -9.70
C MET A 280 -5.57 12.79 -8.63
N LEU A 281 -4.93 13.95 -8.78
CA LEU A 281 -5.05 15.06 -7.81
C LEU A 281 -6.48 15.62 -7.73
N GLN A 282 -7.21 15.63 -8.84
CA GLN A 282 -8.61 16.07 -8.87
C GLN A 282 -9.56 15.19 -8.05
N ARG A 283 -9.20 13.93 -7.77
CA ARG A 283 -10.01 13.03 -6.93
C ARG A 283 -10.03 13.43 -5.47
N ASN A 284 -9.11 14.31 -5.03
CA ASN A 284 -8.97 14.77 -3.65
C ASN A 284 -8.97 13.62 -2.64
N GLU A 285 -8.06 12.66 -2.84
CA GLU A 285 -7.91 11.49 -1.98
C GLU A 285 -7.19 11.84 -0.65
N THR A 286 -7.68 12.87 0.04
CA THR A 286 -7.17 13.34 1.34
C THR A 286 -7.99 12.82 2.52
N TYR A 287 -8.94 11.93 2.26
CA TYR A 287 -9.69 11.21 3.28
C TYR A 287 -8.85 10.07 3.87
N SER A 288 -9.15 9.65 5.10
CA SER A 288 -8.46 8.53 5.74
C SER A 288 -9.35 7.83 6.77
N SER A 289 -8.94 6.66 7.25
CA SER A 289 -9.48 6.12 8.50
C SER A 289 -8.96 6.94 9.67
N PHE A 290 -9.82 7.13 10.68
CA PHE A 290 -9.43 7.83 11.90
C PHE A 290 -8.23 7.15 12.56
N ASP A 291 -8.22 5.82 12.55
CA ASP A 291 -7.20 5.01 13.21
C ASP A 291 -5.85 5.12 12.49
N SER A 292 -5.82 5.13 11.15
CA SER A 292 -4.59 5.30 10.37
C SER A 292 -4.00 6.70 10.54
N GLU A 293 -4.85 7.73 10.60
CA GLU A 293 -4.42 9.11 10.86
C GLU A 293 -3.91 9.30 12.28
N LEU A 294 -4.62 8.73 13.27
CA LEU A 294 -4.21 8.77 14.67
C LEU A 294 -2.83 8.15 14.88
N GLY A 295 -2.51 7.08 14.15
CA GLY A 295 -1.19 6.45 14.16
C GLY A 295 -0.06 7.40 13.75
N MET A 296 -0.37 8.41 12.94
CA MET A 296 0.57 9.43 12.46
C MET A 296 0.50 10.75 13.24
N ALA A 297 -0.36 10.87 14.26
CA ALA A 297 -0.59 12.13 14.97
C ALA A 297 0.66 12.73 15.65
N ALA A 298 1.62 11.87 16.02
CA ALA A 298 2.89 12.30 16.62
C ALA A 298 3.94 12.77 15.58
N SER A 299 3.77 12.42 14.32
CA SER A 299 4.67 12.87 13.26
C SER A 299 4.49 14.37 12.99
N SER A 300 5.56 14.99 12.49
CA SER A 300 5.52 16.33 11.89
C SER A 300 4.54 16.37 10.72
N ASP A 301 4.19 17.56 10.26
CA ASP A 301 3.36 17.75 9.07
C ASP A 301 3.83 16.91 7.87
N TYR A 302 2.85 16.38 7.14
CA TYR A 302 3.03 15.54 5.95
C TYR A 302 1.90 15.80 4.93
N PRO A 303 2.11 15.49 3.64
CA PRO A 303 1.06 15.54 2.63
C PRO A 303 -0.16 14.68 2.99
N LEU A 304 -1.35 15.24 2.92
CA LEU A 304 -2.60 14.50 3.18
C LEU A 304 -3.10 13.75 1.94
N VAL A 305 -2.73 14.22 0.75
CA VAL A 305 -3.15 13.59 -0.50
C VAL A 305 -2.53 12.19 -0.62
N ARG A 306 -3.39 11.20 -0.80
CA ARG A 306 -3.08 9.76 -0.79
C ARG A 306 -2.58 9.30 0.58
N TRP A 307 -1.48 8.56 0.59
CA TRP A 307 -0.99 7.85 1.75
C TRP A 307 0.45 8.21 2.07
N GLN A 308 0.83 7.94 3.32
CA GLN A 308 2.21 7.96 3.78
C GLN A 308 2.76 6.52 3.86
N PRO A 309 4.07 6.30 3.71
CA PRO A 309 4.68 5.01 4.02
C PRO A 309 4.42 4.64 5.49
N ASN A 310 4.05 3.39 5.75
CA ASN A 310 4.02 2.89 7.12
C ASN A 310 5.45 2.61 7.62
N TYR A 311 5.98 3.51 8.46
CA TYR A 311 7.32 3.38 9.04
C TYR A 311 7.45 2.28 10.11
N LEU A 312 6.35 1.67 10.55
CA LEU A 312 6.36 0.50 11.45
C LEU A 312 6.48 -0.84 10.69
N ARG A 313 6.49 -0.80 9.35
CA ARG A 313 6.70 -2.00 8.52
C ARG A 313 8.11 -2.56 8.72
N ALA A 314 8.27 -3.88 8.54
CA ALA A 314 9.52 -4.60 8.82
C ALA A 314 10.74 -4.06 8.05
N ASN A 315 10.55 -3.55 6.83
CA ASN A 315 11.60 -2.91 6.03
C ASN A 315 12.20 -1.65 6.67
N PHE A 316 11.55 -1.07 7.68
CA PHE A 316 12.04 0.08 8.43
C PHE A 316 12.63 -0.29 9.80
N ASP A 317 12.76 -1.59 10.15
CA ASP A 317 13.29 -2.02 11.46
C ASP A 317 14.66 -1.42 11.81
N TYR A 318 15.51 -1.24 10.79
CA TYR A 318 16.85 -0.65 10.93
C TYR A 318 16.95 0.76 10.35
N SER A 319 15.82 1.40 10.05
CA SER A 319 15.80 2.72 9.43
C SER A 319 15.67 3.80 10.50
N ALA A 320 16.51 4.84 10.40
CA ALA A 320 16.35 6.05 11.20
C ALA A 320 15.00 6.74 10.97
N MET A 321 14.30 6.44 9.86
CA MET A 321 12.98 6.99 9.57
C MET A 321 11.98 6.80 10.71
N ARG A 322 12.08 5.71 11.49
CA ARG A 322 11.21 5.50 12.67
C ARG A 322 11.33 6.61 13.71
N SER A 323 12.53 7.18 13.87
CA SER A 323 12.78 8.29 14.78
C SER A 323 12.40 9.64 14.18
N PHE A 324 12.54 9.82 12.85
CA PHE A 324 12.18 11.05 12.14
C PHE A 324 10.69 11.17 11.82
N ARG A 325 9.96 10.06 11.86
CA ARG A 325 8.52 9.95 11.59
C ARG A 325 7.87 9.08 12.68
N PRO A 326 7.81 9.59 13.93
CA PRO A 326 7.25 8.84 15.04
C PRO A 326 5.81 8.45 14.73
N SER A 327 5.54 7.15 14.79
CA SER A 327 4.28 6.53 14.40
C SER A 327 3.86 5.52 15.47
N HIS A 328 2.56 5.36 15.66
CA HIS A 328 1.98 4.44 16.64
C HIS A 328 1.07 3.43 15.93
N MET A 329 1.02 2.22 16.48
CA MET A 329 0.04 1.24 16.06
C MET A 329 -1.34 1.67 16.57
N VAL A 330 -2.40 1.43 15.80
CA VAL A 330 -3.77 1.68 16.21
C VAL A 330 -4.64 0.46 15.88
N SER A 331 -5.38 -0.02 16.87
CA SER A 331 -6.42 -1.03 16.68
C SER A 331 -7.73 -0.53 17.26
N ARG A 332 -8.84 -1.06 16.78
CA ARG A 332 -10.19 -0.65 17.17
C ARG A 332 -10.93 -1.76 17.88
N ILE A 333 -11.54 -1.44 19.03
CA ILE A 333 -12.58 -2.24 19.66
C ILE A 333 -13.94 -1.57 19.39
N ASP A 334 -14.59 -2.02 18.32
CA ASP A 334 -15.87 -1.54 17.84
C ASP A 334 -16.56 -2.65 17.04
N GLY A 335 -17.82 -2.45 16.65
CA GLY A 335 -18.52 -3.40 15.82
C GLY A 335 -20.00 -3.06 15.63
N PRO A 336 -20.79 -4.03 15.13
CA PRO A 336 -22.21 -3.83 14.84
C PRO A 336 -23.07 -3.64 16.10
N SER A 337 -22.59 -4.11 17.25
CA SER A 337 -23.23 -3.91 18.55
C SER A 337 -22.19 -3.82 19.66
N PHE A 338 -22.59 -3.22 20.80
CA PHE A 338 -21.75 -3.13 21.99
C PHE A 338 -21.29 -4.52 22.48
N ASP A 339 -22.20 -5.50 22.45
CA ASP A 339 -21.91 -6.88 22.88
C ASP A 339 -20.89 -7.56 21.97
N ILE A 340 -20.95 -7.32 20.64
CA ILE A 340 -19.93 -7.80 19.71
C ILE A 340 -18.58 -7.15 20.02
N ALA A 341 -18.53 -5.84 20.21
CA ALA A 341 -17.29 -5.13 20.53
C ALA A 341 -16.66 -5.65 21.83
N ARG A 342 -17.48 -5.87 22.87
CA ARG A 342 -17.03 -6.50 24.13
C ARG A 342 -16.54 -7.93 23.91
N ARG A 343 -17.25 -8.73 23.10
CA ARG A 343 -16.88 -10.12 22.78
C ARG A 343 -15.50 -10.22 22.14
N LEU A 344 -15.05 -9.22 21.36
CA LEU A 344 -13.69 -9.22 20.78
C LEU A 344 -12.62 -9.29 21.88
N ILE A 345 -12.82 -8.56 22.99
CA ILE A 345 -11.92 -8.56 24.15
C ILE A 345 -11.98 -9.92 24.86
N ASP A 346 -13.19 -10.35 25.22
CA ASP A 346 -13.40 -11.54 26.05
C ASP A 346 -12.91 -12.81 25.32
N THR A 347 -13.18 -12.91 24.02
CA THR A 347 -12.76 -14.05 23.19
C THR A 347 -11.24 -14.07 23.02
N ALA A 348 -10.62 -12.92 22.77
CA ALA A 348 -9.16 -12.83 22.62
C ALA A 348 -8.44 -13.34 23.88
N ILE A 349 -8.86 -12.86 25.07
CA ILE A 349 -8.29 -13.26 26.36
C ILE A 349 -8.52 -14.74 26.65
N GLU A 350 -9.71 -15.27 26.35
CA GLU A 350 -10.00 -16.68 26.58
C GLU A 350 -9.16 -17.58 25.68
N VAL A 351 -9.08 -17.27 24.39
CA VAL A 351 -8.35 -18.09 23.41
C VAL A 351 -6.84 -18.08 23.68
N GLU A 352 -6.27 -16.98 24.17
CA GLU A 352 -4.85 -16.95 24.57
C GLU A 352 -4.49 -17.99 25.65
N LYS A 353 -5.46 -18.38 26.48
CA LYS A 353 -5.25 -19.42 27.50
C LYS A 353 -5.00 -20.78 26.90
N THR A 354 -5.53 -21.10 25.72
CA THR A 354 -5.43 -22.43 25.09
C THR A 354 -4.65 -22.42 23.78
N GLY A 355 -4.60 -21.29 23.09
CA GLY A 355 -4.18 -21.16 21.71
C GLY A 355 -5.37 -21.28 20.74
N LEU A 356 -5.26 -20.63 19.59
CA LEU A 356 -6.20 -20.77 18.48
C LEU A 356 -5.88 -22.04 17.67
N GLU A 357 -6.91 -22.83 17.38
CA GLU A 357 -6.85 -24.02 16.53
C GLU A 357 -7.85 -23.90 15.39
N GLY A 358 -7.63 -24.64 14.31
CA GLY A 358 -8.54 -24.72 13.16
C GLY A 358 -7.82 -24.60 11.82
N LYS A 359 -8.60 -24.35 10.78
CA LYS A 359 -8.17 -24.37 9.38
C LYS A 359 -7.85 -22.97 8.86
N VAL A 360 -7.00 -22.91 7.85
CA VAL A 360 -6.72 -21.70 7.08
C VAL A 360 -7.44 -21.78 5.74
N TYR A 361 -8.24 -20.77 5.42
CA TYR A 361 -8.94 -20.63 4.14
C TYR A 361 -8.37 -19.46 3.34
N LEU A 362 -7.99 -19.72 2.10
CA LEU A 362 -7.44 -18.74 1.16
C LEU A 362 -8.29 -18.75 -0.09
N ASP A 363 -8.88 -17.60 -0.43
CA ASP A 363 -9.77 -17.46 -1.59
C ASP A 363 -9.04 -16.62 -2.66
N SER A 364 -8.38 -17.31 -3.59
CA SER A 364 -7.71 -16.74 -4.77
C SER A 364 -8.67 -16.80 -5.97
N ARG A 365 -8.51 -15.88 -6.91
CA ARG A 365 -9.31 -15.82 -8.14
C ARG A 365 -8.61 -16.48 -9.33
N GLY A 366 -7.49 -17.17 -9.08
CA GLY A 366 -6.68 -17.80 -10.12
C GLY A 366 -5.94 -16.80 -11.01
N LEU A 367 -5.71 -15.57 -10.54
CA LEU A 367 -5.03 -14.52 -11.32
C LEU A 367 -3.50 -14.67 -11.35
N ALA A 368 -2.92 -15.51 -10.47
CA ALA A 368 -1.48 -15.73 -10.35
C ALA A 368 -0.78 -16.37 -11.58
N GLY A 369 -1.48 -16.59 -12.70
CA GLY A 369 -0.95 -17.22 -13.92
C GLY A 369 -1.41 -16.58 -15.24
N THR A 370 -2.04 -15.40 -15.22
CA THR A 370 -2.51 -14.74 -16.44
C THR A 370 -1.35 -14.27 -17.32
N ALA A 371 -1.43 -14.51 -18.63
CA ALA A 371 -0.42 -14.07 -19.60
C ALA A 371 -0.37 -12.53 -19.69
N GLY A 372 0.80 -11.93 -19.44
CA GLY A 372 1.03 -10.49 -19.48
C GLY A 372 1.96 -10.00 -18.36
N PRO A 373 2.36 -8.71 -18.34
CA PRO A 373 3.01 -8.14 -17.17
C PRO A 373 2.06 -8.21 -15.96
N PRO A 374 2.54 -8.61 -14.77
CA PRO A 374 1.66 -8.82 -13.62
C PRO A 374 1.01 -7.51 -13.18
N SER A 375 -0.33 -7.50 -13.12
CA SER A 375 -1.10 -6.40 -12.53
C SER A 375 -0.94 -6.38 -11.00
N ILE A 376 -1.30 -5.27 -10.35
CA ILE A 376 -1.34 -5.17 -8.88
C ILE A 376 -2.22 -6.29 -8.30
N ASP A 377 -3.37 -6.51 -8.95
CA ASP A 377 -4.31 -7.59 -8.67
C ASP A 377 -3.65 -8.98 -8.77
N ALA A 378 -2.94 -9.28 -9.87
CA ALA A 378 -2.25 -10.55 -10.02
C ALA A 378 -1.13 -10.74 -8.96
N ASN A 379 -0.49 -9.65 -8.52
CA ASN A 379 0.51 -9.71 -7.44
C ASN A 379 -0.12 -10.04 -6.09
N PHE A 380 -1.29 -9.49 -5.77
CA PHE A 380 -2.02 -9.86 -4.56
C PHE A 380 -2.48 -11.32 -4.62
N ASP A 381 -3.05 -11.78 -5.74
CA ASP A 381 -3.42 -13.19 -5.91
C ASP A 381 -2.24 -14.14 -5.70
N LYS A 382 -1.09 -13.79 -6.27
CA LYS A 382 0.16 -14.54 -6.11
C LYS A 382 0.59 -14.63 -4.65
N SER A 383 0.34 -13.59 -3.84
CA SER A 383 0.64 -13.63 -2.41
C SER A 383 -0.27 -14.60 -1.64
N LEU A 384 -1.52 -14.82 -2.06
CA LEU A 384 -2.40 -15.87 -1.50
C LEU A 384 -1.86 -17.27 -1.80
N VAL A 385 -1.48 -17.52 -3.07
CA VAL A 385 -0.87 -18.79 -3.47
C VAL A 385 0.45 -19.02 -2.73
N GLN A 386 1.25 -17.98 -2.56
CA GLN A 386 2.50 -18.04 -1.81
C GLN A 386 2.27 -18.32 -0.32
N ALA A 387 1.23 -17.73 0.28
CA ALA A 387 0.83 -17.99 1.66
C ALA A 387 0.45 -19.45 1.87
N GLU A 388 -0.33 -20.03 0.94
CA GLU A 388 -0.70 -21.45 0.97
C GLU A 388 0.55 -22.34 1.01
N GLN A 389 1.48 -22.10 0.09
CA GLN A 389 2.68 -22.91 -0.04
C GLN A 389 3.53 -22.84 1.23
N LEU A 390 3.71 -21.64 1.79
CA LEU A 390 4.50 -21.44 3.01
C LEU A 390 3.84 -22.10 4.22
N LEU A 391 2.53 -21.91 4.40
CA LEU A 391 1.82 -22.49 5.53
C LEU A 391 1.79 -24.01 5.47
N LYS A 392 1.56 -24.62 4.30
CA LYS A 392 1.65 -26.09 4.14
C LYS A 392 3.06 -26.64 4.37
N THR A 393 4.08 -25.90 3.98
CA THR A 393 5.47 -26.36 4.08
C THR A 393 6.02 -26.24 5.50
N TYR A 394 5.68 -25.15 6.20
CA TYR A 394 6.36 -24.76 7.44
C TYR A 394 5.48 -24.79 8.70
N THR A 395 4.21 -25.20 8.57
CA THR A 395 3.28 -25.36 9.69
C THR A 395 2.60 -26.73 9.68
N LYS A 396 1.82 -27.02 10.72
CA LYS A 396 0.96 -28.23 10.80
C LYS A 396 -0.51 -27.92 10.51
N MET A 397 -0.84 -26.69 10.14
CA MET A 397 -2.22 -26.28 9.92
C MET A 397 -2.78 -26.90 8.64
N GLU A 398 -4.07 -27.22 8.65
CA GLU A 398 -4.79 -27.57 7.43
C GLU A 398 -5.07 -26.29 6.63
N VAL A 399 -4.56 -26.22 5.40
CA VAL A 399 -4.68 -25.05 4.52
C VAL A 399 -5.45 -25.40 3.26
N ILE A 400 -6.53 -24.67 3.03
CA ILE A 400 -7.42 -24.81 1.88
C ILE A 400 -7.29 -23.56 1.03
N LEU A 401 -6.91 -23.75 -0.23
CA LEU A 401 -6.86 -22.69 -1.25
C LEU A 401 -7.92 -22.98 -2.29
N ASP A 402 -8.84 -22.02 -2.49
CA ASP A 402 -9.66 -21.95 -3.68
C ASP A 402 -8.96 -21.05 -4.69
N THR A 403 -8.91 -21.46 -5.96
CA THR A 403 -8.32 -20.70 -7.07
C THR A 403 -9.36 -20.37 -8.15
N ARG A 404 -10.63 -20.68 -7.89
CA ARG A 404 -11.72 -20.44 -8.82
C ARG A 404 -12.12 -18.95 -8.79
N PRO A 405 -12.64 -18.40 -9.88
CA PRO A 405 -13.12 -17.02 -9.88
C PRO A 405 -14.28 -16.76 -8.91
N GLU A 406 -15.04 -17.80 -8.55
CA GLU A 406 -16.15 -17.71 -7.61
C GLU A 406 -15.70 -17.93 -6.15
N LEU A 407 -16.33 -17.21 -5.23
CA LEU A 407 -16.10 -17.38 -3.79
C LEU A 407 -16.49 -18.77 -3.28
N PHE A 408 -15.92 -19.13 -2.13
CA PHE A 408 -16.47 -20.16 -1.23
C PHE A 408 -17.98 -19.98 -1.03
N LYS A 409 -18.72 -21.09 -0.97
CA LYS A 409 -20.16 -21.13 -0.79
C LYS A 409 -20.54 -21.28 0.67
N GLU A 410 -21.83 -21.10 0.95
CA GLU A 410 -22.40 -21.25 2.28
C GLU A 410 -21.98 -22.57 2.92
N GLY A 411 -21.35 -22.49 4.10
CA GLY A 411 -20.85 -23.65 4.85
C GLY A 411 -19.60 -24.36 4.31
N ASP A 412 -18.96 -23.88 3.23
CA ASP A 412 -17.75 -24.51 2.67
C ASP A 412 -16.54 -24.49 3.61
N CYS A 413 -16.54 -23.60 4.60
CA CYS A 413 -15.41 -23.32 5.47
C CYS A 413 -15.67 -23.64 6.96
N PRO A 414 -15.88 -24.92 7.34
CA PRO A 414 -16.05 -25.30 8.75
C PRO A 414 -14.74 -25.19 9.55
N ASN A 415 -14.84 -24.91 10.85
CA ASN A 415 -13.69 -24.81 11.77
C ASN A 415 -12.64 -23.77 11.31
N ALA A 416 -13.09 -22.63 10.81
CA ALA A 416 -12.22 -21.58 10.28
C ALA A 416 -11.48 -20.86 11.41
N ALA A 417 -10.15 -20.90 11.39
CA ALA A 417 -9.28 -20.14 12.30
C ALA A 417 -8.70 -18.89 11.62
N LEU A 418 -8.28 -19.03 10.35
CA LEU A 418 -7.69 -17.95 9.59
C LEU A 418 -8.32 -17.86 8.20
N TYR A 419 -8.55 -16.63 7.73
CA TYR A 419 -9.11 -16.39 6.39
C TYR A 419 -8.45 -15.19 5.70
N CYS A 420 -8.15 -15.33 4.41
CA CYS A 420 -7.88 -14.21 3.51
C CYS A 420 -8.45 -14.48 2.12
N GLY A 421 -9.13 -13.50 1.52
CA GLY A 421 -9.79 -13.69 0.23
C GLY A 421 -10.09 -12.42 -0.54
N TRP A 422 -10.53 -12.58 -1.79
CA TRP A 422 -10.97 -11.50 -2.69
C TRP A 422 -11.75 -12.04 -3.89
N TYR A 423 -12.65 -11.33 -4.58
CA TYR A 423 -13.19 -9.98 -4.45
C TYR A 423 -14.70 -10.09 -4.64
N SER A 424 -15.50 -9.59 -3.68
CA SER A 424 -16.95 -9.51 -3.78
C SER A 424 -17.48 -8.34 -2.96
N LEU A 425 -17.40 -7.14 -3.55
CA LEU A 425 -17.75 -5.88 -2.90
C LEU A 425 -19.14 -5.92 -2.25
N ALA A 426 -19.19 -5.67 -0.93
CA ALA A 426 -20.40 -5.61 -0.11
C ALA A 426 -21.34 -6.81 -0.26
N LYS A 427 -20.80 -7.96 -0.64
CA LYS A 427 -21.52 -9.20 -0.90
C LYS A 427 -20.88 -10.33 -0.09
N TYR A 428 -21.05 -10.23 1.22
CA TYR A 428 -20.67 -11.28 2.14
C TYR A 428 -21.34 -12.61 1.80
N VAL A 429 -20.59 -13.70 1.99
CA VAL A 429 -21.10 -15.07 1.91
C VAL A 429 -20.83 -15.75 3.24
N ASP A 430 -21.86 -16.35 3.84
CA ASP A 430 -21.76 -17.10 5.11
C ASP A 430 -21.10 -18.47 4.89
N ALA A 431 -19.86 -18.45 4.44
CA ALA A 431 -19.09 -19.65 4.15
C ALA A 431 -18.52 -20.29 5.41
N PHE A 432 -18.44 -19.57 6.53
CA PHE A 432 -17.53 -19.90 7.62
C PHE A 432 -18.26 -20.33 8.89
N THR A 433 -17.84 -21.46 9.44
CA THR A 433 -18.04 -21.71 10.88
C THR A 433 -16.79 -21.23 11.62
N TRP A 434 -16.82 -20.01 12.13
CA TRP A 434 -15.69 -19.39 12.81
C TRP A 434 -15.39 -20.06 14.15
N ASN A 435 -14.12 -20.46 14.35
CA ASN A 435 -13.67 -20.85 15.68
C ASN A 435 -13.54 -19.61 16.57
N PRO A 436 -13.82 -19.70 17.89
CA PRO A 436 -13.53 -18.62 18.82
C PRO A 436 -12.07 -18.17 18.68
N GLY A 437 -11.86 -16.87 18.46
CA GLY A 437 -10.52 -16.30 18.24
C GLY A 437 -10.10 -16.18 16.78
N ALA A 438 -10.94 -16.61 15.83
CA ALA A 438 -10.58 -16.55 14.42
C ALA A 438 -10.25 -15.13 13.94
N ILE A 439 -9.33 -15.05 12.98
CA ILE A 439 -8.89 -13.80 12.35
C ILE A 439 -9.12 -13.93 10.84
N GLY A 440 -9.85 -12.99 10.24
CA GLY A 440 -10.14 -13.06 8.81
C GLY A 440 -10.27 -11.68 8.18
N PHE A 441 -9.79 -11.52 6.95
CA PHE A 441 -10.06 -10.32 6.15
C PHE A 441 -10.37 -10.64 4.69
N HIS A 442 -11.23 -9.84 4.09
CA HIS A 442 -11.61 -9.94 2.68
C HIS A 442 -11.25 -8.63 2.00
N ILE A 443 -10.47 -8.68 0.93
CA ILE A 443 -10.05 -7.46 0.25
C ILE A 443 -11.13 -7.00 -0.74
N ALA A 444 -11.82 -5.94 -0.36
CA ALA A 444 -12.75 -5.19 -1.19
C ALA A 444 -12.86 -3.76 -0.66
N SER A 445 -13.37 -2.86 -1.49
CA SER A 445 -13.49 -1.45 -1.18
C SER A 445 -14.53 -1.19 -0.09
N GLU A 446 -14.30 -0.19 0.76
CA GLU A 446 -15.29 0.32 1.73
C GLU A 446 -15.88 -0.71 2.73
N GLU A 447 -15.23 -1.86 2.93
CA GLU A 447 -15.79 -2.97 3.74
C GLU A 447 -15.89 -2.68 5.25
N ALA A 448 -15.22 -1.63 5.75
CA ALA A 448 -15.32 -1.16 7.13
C ALA A 448 -16.11 0.16 7.26
N LYS A 449 -16.74 0.65 6.18
CA LYS A 449 -17.39 1.97 6.14
C LYS A 449 -18.68 2.07 6.96
N THR A 450 -19.37 0.95 7.20
CA THR A 450 -20.76 0.92 7.69
C THR A 450 -20.97 -0.13 8.78
N LEU A 451 -20.04 -0.22 9.74
CA LEU A 451 -20.03 -1.27 10.76
C LEU A 451 -21.34 -1.36 11.55
N ARG A 452 -22.07 -0.25 11.71
CA ARG A 452 -23.30 -0.17 12.51
C ARG A 452 -24.59 -0.08 11.70
N ASP A 453 -24.50 0.00 10.37
CA ASP A 453 -25.70 -0.01 9.53
C ASP A 453 -26.28 -1.43 9.49
N ALA A 454 -27.44 -1.61 10.12
CA ALA A 454 -28.12 -2.90 10.22
C ALA A 454 -28.34 -3.57 8.85
N ASN A 455 -28.53 -2.80 7.78
CA ASN A 455 -28.80 -3.33 6.44
C ASN A 455 -27.52 -3.65 5.66
N SER A 456 -26.36 -3.22 6.16
CA SER A 456 -25.09 -3.40 5.45
C SER A 456 -24.65 -4.87 5.43
N GLN A 457 -24.17 -5.28 4.26
CA GLN A 457 -23.67 -6.63 3.94
C GLN A 457 -22.16 -6.63 3.67
N VAL A 458 -21.46 -5.58 4.13
CA VAL A 458 -20.00 -5.51 4.05
C VAL A 458 -19.35 -6.60 4.90
N TRP A 459 -18.24 -7.14 4.41
CA TRP A 459 -17.52 -8.27 4.95
C TRP A 459 -17.08 -8.04 6.39
N CYS A 460 -16.51 -6.88 6.74
CA CYS A 460 -16.06 -6.64 8.11
C CYS A 460 -17.23 -6.71 9.10
N LYS A 461 -18.36 -6.06 8.78
CA LYS A 461 -19.57 -6.12 9.61
C LYS A 461 -20.08 -7.55 9.74
N ARG A 462 -20.31 -8.23 8.62
CA ARG A 462 -20.94 -9.56 8.61
C ARG A 462 -20.07 -10.61 9.28
N MET A 463 -18.76 -10.64 9.02
CA MET A 463 -17.84 -11.55 9.71
C MET A 463 -17.84 -11.31 11.23
N LEU A 464 -17.93 -10.05 11.69
CA LEU A 464 -18.04 -9.74 13.13
C LEU A 464 -19.36 -10.26 13.72
N GLU A 465 -20.48 -10.13 13.01
CA GLU A 465 -21.78 -10.70 13.42
C GLU A 465 -21.70 -12.23 13.53
N ASP A 466 -21.03 -12.88 12.58
CA ASP A 466 -21.00 -14.34 12.44
C ASP A 466 -19.90 -15.00 13.30
N GLY A 467 -19.04 -14.21 13.95
CA GLY A 467 -18.22 -14.70 15.07
C GLY A 467 -16.71 -14.52 14.94
N VAL A 468 -16.21 -13.89 13.87
CA VAL A 468 -14.77 -13.57 13.77
C VAL A 468 -14.34 -12.70 14.97
N CYS A 469 -13.13 -12.94 15.49
CA CYS A 469 -12.58 -12.21 16.63
C CYS A 469 -11.77 -10.98 16.23
N ALA A 470 -11.23 -10.98 15.00
CA ALA A 470 -10.61 -9.81 14.42
C ALA A 470 -10.72 -9.79 12.89
N THR A 471 -10.81 -8.58 12.34
CA THR A 471 -10.81 -8.33 10.90
C THR A 471 -10.15 -7.00 10.60
N LEU A 472 -9.90 -6.72 9.32
CA LEU A 472 -9.45 -5.42 8.85
C LEU A 472 -10.15 -5.08 7.55
N GLY A 473 -10.34 -3.81 7.31
CA GLY A 473 -10.98 -3.34 6.09
C GLY A 473 -10.93 -1.84 5.94
N PRO A 474 -11.18 -1.34 4.73
CA PRO A 474 -11.05 0.07 4.44
C PRO A 474 -12.37 0.81 4.66
N VAL A 475 -12.30 2.05 5.12
CA VAL A 475 -13.47 2.92 5.31
C VAL A 475 -13.80 3.78 4.07
N TYR A 476 -12.89 3.80 3.10
CA TYR A 476 -13.00 4.43 1.77
C TYR A 476 -12.33 3.50 0.73
N GLU A 477 -12.19 3.95 -0.53
CA GLU A 477 -11.47 3.19 -1.57
C GLU A 477 -9.99 2.98 -1.21
N PRO A 478 -9.48 1.74 -1.12
CA PRO A 478 -8.10 1.46 -0.70
C PRO A 478 -7.08 1.35 -1.84
N TYR A 479 -7.48 0.92 -3.04
CA TYR A 479 -6.63 0.18 -4.00
C TYR A 479 -6.07 -1.14 -3.43
N THR A 480 -5.86 -2.13 -4.32
CA THR A 480 -5.44 -3.50 -3.92
C THR A 480 -4.13 -3.53 -3.13
N GLN A 481 -3.15 -2.70 -3.49
CA GLN A 481 -1.84 -2.67 -2.83
C GLN A 481 -1.85 -2.13 -1.41
N ALA A 482 -2.96 -1.56 -0.93
CA ALA A 482 -3.03 -1.05 0.43
C ALA A 482 -3.16 -2.16 1.48
N PHE A 483 -3.61 -3.36 1.11
CA PHE A 483 -3.81 -4.45 2.06
C PHE A 483 -2.49 -5.13 2.45
N PRO A 484 -2.40 -5.68 3.69
CA PRO A 484 -1.33 -6.59 4.06
C PRO A 484 -1.22 -7.77 3.09
N ALA A 485 0.01 -8.09 2.67
CA ALA A 485 0.24 -9.29 1.90
C ALA A 485 -0.03 -10.54 2.78
N PRO A 486 -0.96 -11.44 2.40
CA PRO A 486 -1.33 -12.60 3.22
C PRO A 486 -0.18 -13.54 3.56
N ASP A 487 0.82 -13.69 2.67
CA ASP A 487 2.01 -14.50 2.94
C ASP A 487 2.89 -13.90 4.04
N GLU A 488 2.92 -12.58 4.18
CA GLU A 488 3.61 -11.91 5.29
C GLU A 488 2.76 -11.91 6.57
N PHE A 489 1.49 -11.47 6.48
CA PHE A 489 0.60 -11.27 7.62
C PHE A 489 0.28 -12.59 8.35
N LEU A 490 -0.11 -13.64 7.60
CA LEU A 490 -0.47 -14.91 8.20
C LEU A 490 0.75 -15.60 8.82
N LEU A 491 1.93 -15.52 8.17
CA LEU A 491 3.17 -16.06 8.74
C LEU A 491 3.57 -15.38 10.06
N LEU A 492 3.44 -14.05 10.15
CA LEU A 492 3.68 -13.33 11.39
C LEU A 492 2.72 -13.78 12.50
N LEU A 493 1.43 -13.93 12.20
CA LEU A 493 0.44 -14.42 13.17
C LEU A 493 0.79 -15.83 13.68
N VAL A 494 0.98 -16.80 12.78
CA VAL A 494 1.20 -18.21 13.17
C VAL A 494 2.59 -18.46 13.76
N SER A 495 3.51 -17.48 13.68
CA SER A 495 4.77 -17.50 14.41
C SER A 495 4.57 -17.40 15.93
N GLY A 496 3.43 -16.85 16.39
CA GLY A 496 3.14 -16.61 17.81
C GLY A 496 3.99 -15.52 18.47
N ARG A 497 4.92 -14.89 17.73
CA ARG A 497 5.87 -13.92 18.28
C ARG A 497 5.28 -12.55 18.50
N TYR A 498 4.36 -12.14 17.64
CA TYR A 498 3.81 -10.79 17.59
C TYR A 498 2.34 -10.78 17.97
N SER A 499 1.89 -9.66 18.53
CA SER A 499 0.46 -9.34 18.71
C SER A 499 -0.24 -9.04 17.39
N LEU A 500 -1.58 -9.03 17.40
CA LEU A 500 -2.40 -8.69 16.24
C LEU A 500 -2.03 -7.31 15.65
N ALA A 501 -1.87 -6.30 16.51
CA ALA A 501 -1.48 -4.96 16.07
C ALA A 501 -0.08 -4.95 15.46
N GLU A 502 0.88 -5.68 16.04
CA GLU A 502 2.22 -5.80 15.49
C GLU A 502 2.23 -6.53 14.14
N CYS A 503 1.44 -7.60 13.98
CA CYS A 503 1.31 -8.30 12.70
C CYS A 503 0.76 -7.36 11.61
N TYR A 504 -0.29 -6.60 11.93
CA TYR A 504 -0.87 -5.62 11.02
C TYR A 504 0.12 -4.51 10.66
N TYR A 505 0.73 -3.83 11.63
CA TYR A 505 1.65 -2.71 11.35
C TYR A 505 3.00 -3.15 10.79
N ARG A 506 3.41 -4.41 10.95
CA ARG A 506 4.60 -4.93 10.25
C ARG A 506 4.36 -5.22 8.77
N THR A 507 3.10 -5.24 8.31
CA THR A 507 2.72 -5.69 6.96
C THR A 507 1.87 -4.71 6.16
N VAL A 508 1.04 -3.88 6.81
CA VAL A 508 0.24 -2.87 6.12
C VAL A 508 1.17 -1.86 5.43
N PRO A 509 1.04 -1.63 4.11
CA PRO A 509 1.99 -0.78 3.38
C PRO A 509 1.87 0.72 3.69
N HIS A 510 0.66 1.17 4.05
CA HIS A 510 0.29 2.58 4.04
C HIS A 510 -0.26 3.05 5.39
N ALA A 511 0.12 4.26 5.78
CA ALA A 511 -0.41 5.03 6.90
C ALA A 511 -1.07 6.32 6.38
N SER A 512 -1.86 7.02 7.21
CA SER A 512 -2.69 8.14 6.75
C SER A 512 -3.57 7.74 5.55
N TRP A 513 -4.08 6.50 5.57
CA TRP A 513 -4.87 5.93 4.48
C TRP A 513 -6.15 5.29 5.01
N THR A 514 -6.79 4.42 4.24
CA THR A 514 -8.20 4.05 4.46
C THR A 514 -8.42 2.81 5.32
N LEU A 515 -7.40 2.00 5.58
CA LEU A 515 -7.54 0.76 6.35
C LEU A 515 -7.68 1.01 7.86
N THR A 516 -8.52 0.21 8.51
CA THR A 516 -8.60 0.06 9.97
C THR A 516 -8.51 -1.41 10.36
N LEU A 517 -7.87 -1.67 11.51
CA LEU A 517 -7.80 -2.98 12.16
C LEU A 517 -8.86 -3.02 13.27
N ILE A 518 -9.77 -4.00 13.21
CA ILE A 518 -10.80 -4.23 14.22
C ILE A 518 -10.46 -5.50 14.99
N GLY A 519 -10.16 -5.36 16.28
CA GLY A 519 -9.74 -6.45 17.14
C GLY A 519 -8.89 -5.96 18.31
N ASP A 520 -8.62 -6.87 19.23
CA ASP A 520 -7.78 -6.56 20.39
C ASP A 520 -6.30 -6.46 19.98
N PRO A 521 -5.65 -5.29 20.15
CA PRO A 521 -4.28 -5.08 19.69
C PRO A 521 -3.28 -6.00 20.38
N LEU A 522 -3.54 -6.42 21.61
CA LEU A 522 -2.68 -7.32 22.38
C LEU A 522 -2.91 -8.79 22.02
N TYR A 523 -3.85 -9.10 21.14
CA TYR A 523 -4.24 -10.48 20.86
C TYR A 523 -3.09 -11.32 20.27
N ARG A 524 -2.75 -12.44 20.91
CA ARG A 524 -1.68 -13.36 20.50
C ARG A 524 -2.16 -14.82 20.39
N PRO A 525 -2.97 -15.15 19.36
CA PRO A 525 -3.63 -16.45 19.24
C PRO A 525 -2.68 -17.65 19.25
N PHE A 526 -1.47 -17.50 18.72
CA PHE A 526 -0.51 -18.59 18.53
C PHE A 526 0.69 -18.51 19.49
N ALA A 527 0.71 -17.62 20.48
CA ALA A 527 1.84 -17.52 21.40
C ALA A 527 2.02 -18.80 22.25
N LYS A 528 0.91 -19.44 22.65
CA LYS A 528 0.96 -20.68 23.44
C LYS A 528 1.36 -21.89 22.61
N ASN A 529 0.83 -21.98 21.38
CA ASN A 529 1.08 -23.07 20.44
C ASN A 529 1.56 -22.52 19.08
N PRO A 530 2.80 -22.00 18.98
CA PRO A 530 3.34 -21.52 17.71
C PRO A 530 3.32 -22.63 16.67
N GLN A 531 2.88 -22.31 15.45
CA GLN A 531 2.75 -23.30 14.38
C GLN A 531 3.98 -23.35 13.48
N LEU A 532 4.77 -22.28 13.46
CA LEU A 532 5.79 -22.04 12.44
C LEU A 532 7.19 -22.45 12.88
N ASN A 533 7.86 -23.23 12.04
CA ASN A 533 9.31 -23.44 12.15
C ASN A 533 10.09 -22.29 11.49
N VAL A 534 10.42 -21.26 12.26
CA VAL A 534 11.07 -20.04 11.76
C VAL A 534 12.45 -20.30 11.13
N ASP A 535 13.21 -21.26 11.63
CA ASP A 535 14.57 -21.53 11.15
C ASP A 535 14.61 -22.22 9.79
N ALA A 536 13.51 -22.87 9.39
CA ALA A 536 13.39 -23.53 8.10
C ALA A 536 12.92 -22.57 6.99
N LEU A 537 12.51 -21.34 7.32
CA LEU A 537 11.97 -20.40 6.36
C LEU A 537 13.01 -19.88 5.36
N PRO A 538 12.59 -19.52 4.14
CA PRO A 538 13.41 -18.72 3.24
C PRO A 538 13.86 -17.43 3.91
N ALA A 539 15.08 -16.96 3.57
CA ALA A 539 15.74 -15.83 4.22
C ALA A 539 14.85 -14.58 4.33
N ARG A 540 14.07 -14.25 3.28
CA ARG A 540 13.16 -13.09 3.29
C ARG A 540 12.11 -13.15 4.42
N TYR A 541 11.53 -14.32 4.66
CA TYR A 541 10.49 -14.50 5.68
C TYR A 541 11.09 -14.70 7.06
N LYS A 542 12.27 -15.33 7.15
CA LYS A 542 13.03 -15.37 8.39
C LYS A 542 13.33 -13.95 8.87
N LEU A 543 13.87 -13.09 7.99
CA LEU A 543 14.15 -11.68 8.29
C LEU A 543 12.89 -10.91 8.71
N LEU A 544 11.76 -11.11 8.02
CA LEU A 544 10.46 -10.51 8.39
C LEU A 544 10.08 -10.79 9.86
N ILE A 545 10.34 -12.01 10.34
CA ILE A 545 9.92 -12.51 11.67
C ILE A 545 10.97 -12.29 12.75
N THR A 546 12.26 -12.39 12.43
CA THR A 546 13.34 -12.28 13.42
C THR A 546 13.93 -10.88 13.49
N GLY A 547 13.79 -10.09 12.41
CA GLY A 547 14.59 -8.88 12.18
C GLY A 547 16.07 -9.19 11.87
N GLN A 548 16.58 -10.38 12.16
CA GLN A 548 17.99 -10.70 12.08
C GLN A 548 18.36 -11.27 10.70
N LEU A 549 19.41 -10.71 10.09
CA LEU A 549 20.05 -11.19 8.85
C LEU A 549 20.78 -12.53 9.06
#